data_AF-A0A9Q3FE02-F1
#
_entry.id   AF-A0A9Q3FE02-F1
#
_cell.length_a   1.000
_cell.length_b   1.000
_cell.length_c   1.000
_cell.angle_alpha   90.00
_cell.angle_beta   90.00
_cell.angle_gamma   90.00
#
_symmetry.space_group_name_H-M   'P 1'
#
loop_
_entity.id
_entity.type
_entity.pdbx_description
1 polymer ?
#
loop_
_entity_poly.entity_id
_entity_poly.type
_entity_poly.pdbx_seq_one_letter_code
_entity_poly.pdbx_strand_id
1 'polypeptide(L)'
;MILPDCHDCPYMGHMSEDRTKERVASTDWWPKWEQEFSEYINTCERCQKANRKHGKKYGLLQNIEEPKNTWETINMDWVTGPVPEGKEKIKCLFNHS
;
A
#
# COMPACT_ATOMS: atom_id res chain seq x y z
N MET A 1 0.68 -25.29 17.87
CA MET A 1 -0.40 -25.11 16.90
C MET A 1 0.18 -24.13 15.89
N ILE A 2 0.66 -24.62 14.74
CA ILE A 2 1.66 -23.90 13.91
C ILE A 2 1.14 -22.55 13.39
N LEU A 3 -0.17 -22.47 13.10
CA LEU A 3 -0.82 -21.27 12.57
C LEU A 3 -0.68 -20.02 13.49
N PRO A 4 -1.10 -20.05 14.78
CA PRO A 4 -0.83 -18.96 15.71
C PRO A 4 0.65 -18.68 15.93
N ASP A 5 1.49 -19.71 16.01
CA ASP A 5 2.91 -19.54 16.31
C ASP A 5 3.62 -18.78 15.16
N CYS A 6 3.22 -19.04 13.90
CA CYS A 6 3.75 -18.33 12.73
C CYS A 6 3.14 -16.95 12.50
N HIS A 7 1.89 -16.72 12.89
CA HIS A 7 1.13 -15.53 12.55
C HIS A 7 0.99 -14.51 13.70
N ASP A 8 0.76 -14.98 14.93
CA ASP A 8 0.49 -14.12 16.10
C ASP A 8 1.77 -13.72 16.86
N CYS A 9 2.92 -14.29 16.51
CA CYS A 9 4.20 -13.94 17.11
C CYS A 9 4.50 -12.43 16.96
N PRO A 10 4.77 -11.68 18.04
CA PRO A 10 4.98 -10.23 18.00
C PRO A 10 6.13 -9.79 17.07
N TYR A 11 7.16 -10.64 16.94
CA TYR A 11 8.30 -10.43 16.04
C TYR A 11 7.96 -10.72 14.58
N MET A 12 6.91 -11.50 14.33
CA MET A 12 6.43 -11.88 12.99
C MET A 12 5.28 -10.98 12.54
N GLY A 13 4.89 -10.00 13.38
CA GLY A 13 4.21 -8.77 13.01
C GLY A 13 3.15 -8.91 11.93
N HIS A 14 2.15 -9.79 12.12
CA HIS A 14 1.01 -9.94 11.19
C HIS A 14 1.43 -9.77 9.73
N MET A 15 2.52 -10.46 9.32
CA MET A 15 3.13 -10.23 8.01
C MET A 15 2.07 -10.40 6.93
N SER A 16 2.32 -9.82 5.75
CA SER A 16 1.48 -10.08 4.58
C SER A 16 1.25 -11.59 4.41
N GLU A 17 0.06 -11.96 3.95
CA GLU A 17 -0.36 -13.34 3.77
C GLU A 17 0.72 -14.16 3.03
N ASP A 18 1.34 -13.58 2.01
CA ASP A 18 2.39 -14.20 1.21
C ASP A 18 3.65 -14.56 2.02
N ARG A 19 4.14 -13.65 2.87
CA ARG A 19 5.33 -13.86 3.71
C ARG A 19 5.13 -15.01 4.69
N THR A 20 3.93 -15.10 5.23
CA THR A 20 3.60 -16.13 6.22
C THR A 20 3.40 -17.48 5.51
N LYS A 21 2.81 -17.50 4.30
CA LYS A 21 2.74 -18.72 3.46
C LYS A 21 4.12 -19.26 3.10
N GLU A 22 5.04 -18.41 2.66
CA GLU A 22 6.43 -18.81 2.35
C GLU A 22 7.09 -19.52 3.54
N ARG A 23 6.83 -19.02 4.76
CA ARG A 23 7.43 -19.58 5.97
C ARG A 23 6.75 -20.86 6.44
N VAL A 24 5.43 -20.96 6.33
CA VAL A 24 4.75 -22.23 6.59
C VAL A 24 5.30 -23.28 5.62
N ALA A 25 5.35 -22.97 4.32
CA ALA A 25 5.92 -23.86 3.31
C ALA A 25 7.40 -24.25 3.56
N SER A 26 8.19 -23.38 4.20
CA SER A 26 9.60 -23.69 4.53
C SER A 26 9.77 -24.52 5.80
N THR A 27 8.79 -24.52 6.70
CA THR A 27 8.93 -25.07 8.06
C THR A 27 8.09 -26.34 8.24
N ASP A 28 6.93 -26.42 7.59
CA ASP A 28 5.94 -27.47 7.77
C ASP A 28 5.11 -27.69 6.49
N TRP A 29 4.67 -28.92 6.26
CA TRP A 29 3.81 -29.24 5.11
C TRP A 29 2.78 -30.29 5.51
N TRP A 30 1.49 -29.98 5.31
CA TRP A 30 0.37 -30.91 5.52
C TRP A 30 -0.73 -30.74 4.46
N PRO A 31 -1.56 -31.76 4.19
CA PRO A 31 -2.64 -31.61 3.21
C PRO A 31 -3.58 -30.45 3.57
N LYS A 32 -3.87 -29.57 2.61
CA LYS A 32 -4.75 -28.39 2.76
C LYS A 32 -4.24 -27.28 3.70
N TRP A 33 -2.96 -27.27 4.04
CA TRP A 33 -2.38 -26.24 4.90
C TRP A 33 -2.64 -24.80 4.42
N GLU A 34 -2.61 -24.55 3.11
CA GLU A 34 -2.88 -23.23 2.54
C GLU A 34 -4.33 -22.77 2.74
N GLN A 35 -5.29 -23.71 2.68
CA GLN A 35 -6.70 -23.42 2.88
C GLN A 35 -6.95 -23.07 4.34
N GLU A 36 -6.45 -23.90 5.27
CA GLU A 36 -6.57 -23.66 6.71
C GLU A 36 -5.89 -22.35 7.13
N PHE A 37 -4.76 -22.04 6.50
CA PHE A 37 -4.06 -20.78 6.70
C PHE A 37 -4.86 -19.56 6.23
N SER A 38 -5.44 -19.63 5.03
CA SER A 38 -6.28 -18.54 4.50
C SER A 38 -7.53 -18.33 5.35
N GLU A 39 -8.19 -19.41 5.77
CA GLU A 39 -9.33 -19.35 6.69
C GLU A 39 -8.93 -18.68 8.02
N TYR A 40 -7.78 -19.05 8.57
CA TYR A 40 -7.26 -18.46 9.80
C TYR A 40 -6.97 -16.96 9.67
N ILE A 41 -6.26 -16.50 8.62
CA ILE A 41 -6.02 -15.06 8.38
C ILE A 41 -7.32 -14.30 8.20
N ASN A 42 -8.31 -14.89 7.54
CA ASN A 42 -9.62 -14.26 7.34
C ASN A 42 -10.34 -13.98 8.67
N THR A 43 -10.03 -14.73 9.73
CA THR A 43 -10.54 -14.46 11.09
C THR A 43 -9.69 -13.45 11.89
N CYS A 44 -8.48 -13.10 11.43
CA CYS A 44 -7.62 -12.16 12.16
C CYS A 44 -8.06 -10.69 11.97
N GLU A 45 -8.58 -10.07 13.03
CA GLU A 45 -9.00 -8.68 13.03
C GLU A 45 -7.87 -7.69 12.66
N ARG A 46 -6.64 -7.93 13.12
CA ARG A 46 -5.49 -7.06 12.83
C ARG A 46 -5.13 -7.07 11.35
N CYS A 47 -5.09 -8.25 10.73
CA CYS A 47 -4.88 -8.42 9.29
C CYS A 47 -6.00 -7.80 8.49
N GLN A 48 -7.26 -7.97 8.89
CA GLN A 48 -8.41 -7.36 8.21
C GLN A 48 -8.41 -5.82 8.33
N LYS A 49 -7.92 -5.25 9.43
CA LYS A 49 -7.76 -3.80 9.60
C LYS A 49 -6.60 -3.24 8.79
N ALA A 50 -5.46 -3.94 8.75
CA ALA A 50 -4.27 -3.52 8.04
C ALA A 50 -4.43 -3.64 6.51
N ASN A 51 -4.97 -4.77 6.04
CA ASN A 51 -5.20 -5.07 4.63
C ASN A 51 -6.61 -4.68 4.17
N ARG A 52 -7.20 -3.63 4.76
CA ARG A 52 -8.44 -3.07 4.21
C ARG A 52 -8.21 -2.83 2.73
N LYS A 53 -9.04 -3.45 1.87
CA LYS A 53 -9.02 -3.18 0.43
C LYS A 53 -9.08 -1.66 0.28
N HIS A 54 -7.96 -1.05 -0.09
CA HIS A 54 -7.97 0.34 -0.55
C HIS A 54 -9.08 0.41 -1.58
N GLY A 55 -9.92 1.45 -1.48
CA GLY A 55 -11.20 1.56 -2.18
C GLY A 55 -11.09 1.35 -3.70
N LYS A 56 -12.24 1.41 -4.39
CA LYS A 56 -12.40 1.26 -5.87
C LYS A 56 -11.05 1.40 -6.59
N LYS A 57 -10.62 0.34 -7.30
CA LYS A 57 -9.46 0.38 -8.21
C LYS A 57 -9.42 1.78 -8.81
N TYR A 58 -8.33 2.52 -8.57
CA TYR A 58 -8.14 3.81 -9.19
C TYR A 58 -8.60 3.65 -10.64
N GLY A 59 -9.60 4.44 -11.04
CA GLY A 59 -10.15 4.34 -12.39
C GLY A 59 -9.02 4.48 -13.40
N LEU A 60 -9.28 4.11 -14.66
CA LEU A 60 -8.34 4.45 -15.73
C LEU A 60 -7.96 5.92 -15.58
N LEU A 61 -6.66 6.19 -15.43
CA LEU A 61 -6.14 7.55 -15.41
C LEU A 61 -6.71 8.24 -16.64
N GLN A 62 -7.43 9.35 -16.44
CA GLN A 62 -7.92 10.15 -17.55
C GLN A 62 -6.69 10.62 -18.32
N ASN A 63 -6.66 10.34 -19.63
CA ASN A 63 -5.58 10.83 -20.47
C ASN A 63 -5.72 12.35 -20.57
N ILE A 64 -4.64 13.07 -20.26
CA ILE A 64 -4.60 14.53 -20.47
C ILE A 64 -4.13 14.73 -21.91
N GLU A 65 -4.89 15.49 -22.70
CA GLU A 65 -4.48 15.81 -24.06
C GLU A 65 -3.14 16.54 -24.04
N GLU A 66 -2.22 16.14 -24.92
CA GLU A 66 -0.96 16.85 -25.09
C GLU A 66 -1.24 18.25 -25.65
N PRO A 67 -0.67 19.32 -25.04
CA PRO A 67 -0.80 20.65 -25.58
C PRO A 67 -0.16 20.73 -26.97
N LYS A 68 -0.82 21.41 -27.89
CA LYS A 68 -0.37 21.58 -29.28
C LYS A 68 0.56 22.77 -29.44
N ASN A 69 0.49 23.73 -28.52
CA ASN A 69 1.30 24.93 -28.51
C ASN A 69 1.91 25.16 -27.12
N THR A 70 3.07 25.83 -27.10
CA THR A 70 3.71 26.27 -25.86
C THR A 70 2.76 27.16 -25.06
N TRP A 71 2.70 26.97 -23.74
CA TRP A 71 1.86 27.74 -22.79
C TRP A 71 0.35 27.43 -22.83
N GLU A 72 -0.07 26.39 -23.55
CA GLU A 72 -1.48 25.99 -23.59
C GLU A 72 -1.94 25.32 -22.29
N THR A 73 -1.03 24.67 -21.56
CA THR A 73 -1.30 24.02 -20.28
C THR A 73 -0.30 24.48 -19.22
N ILE A 74 -0.83 24.95 -18.08
CA ILE A 74 -0.06 25.30 -16.88
C ILE A 74 -0.48 24.36 -15.76
N ASN A 75 0.47 23.54 -15.29
CA ASN A 75 0.25 22.66 -14.14
C ASN A 75 0.76 23.37 -12.88
N MET A 76 -0.06 23.38 -11.81
CA MET A 76 0.26 24.01 -10.53
C MET A 76 0.11 23.01 -9.39
N ASP A 77 1.14 22.92 -8.54
CA ASP A 77 1.14 22.09 -7.34
C ASP A 77 1.52 22.90 -6.09
N TRP A 78 0.91 22.54 -4.95
CA TRP A 78 1.15 23.13 -3.64
C TRP A 78 2.12 22.26 -2.85
N VAL A 79 3.35 22.73 -2.70
CA VAL A 79 4.33 22.05 -1.84
C VAL A 79 4.01 22.36 -0.37
N THR A 80 3.53 21.35 0.37
CA THR A 80 3.19 21.45 1.81
C THR A 80 4.25 20.85 2.73
N GLY A 81 5.48 20.62 2.25
CA GLY A 81 6.62 20.18 3.06
C GLY A 81 7.24 21.32 3.89
N PRO A 82 8.04 21.00 4.93
CA PRO A 82 8.68 22.02 5.77
C PRO A 82 9.56 22.93 4.91
N VAL A 83 9.12 24.18 4.78
CA VAL A 83 9.95 25.25 4.24
C VAL A 83 11.07 25.50 5.27
N PRO A 84 12.35 25.57 4.86
CA PRO A 84 13.43 25.97 5.77
C PRO A 84 13.02 27.24 6.51
N GLU A 85 13.18 27.21 7.83
CA GLU A 85 12.66 28.21 8.77
C GLU A 85 13.01 29.64 8.32
N GLY A 86 12.01 30.52 8.31
CA GLY A 86 12.19 31.95 8.04
C GLY A 86 11.55 32.51 6.78
N LYS A 87 10.77 31.74 6.01
CA LYS A 87 9.94 32.28 4.93
C LYS A 87 8.58 31.57 4.90
N GLU A 88 7.53 32.26 5.33
CA GLU A 88 6.13 31.95 4.95
C GLU A 88 5.95 32.21 3.44
N LYS A 89 6.61 31.40 2.62
CA LYS A 89 6.50 31.46 1.17
C LYS A 89 5.86 30.17 0.73
N ILE A 90 4.56 30.25 0.46
CA ILE A 90 3.88 29.23 -0.32
C ILE A 90 4.58 29.19 -1.68
N LYS A 91 5.29 28.11 -1.97
CA LYS A 91 6.00 27.93 -3.24
C LYS A 91 5.07 27.19 -4.19
N CYS A 92 4.47 27.92 -5.13
CA CYS A 92 3.79 27.31 -6.26
C CYS A 92 4.84 26.89 -7.28
N LEU A 93 4.84 25.61 -7.66
CA LEU A 93 5.64 25.13 -8.79
C LEU A 93 4.80 25.26 -10.05
N PHE A 94 5.34 25.98 -11.04
CA PHE A 94 4.73 26.11 -12.36
C PHE A 94 5.54 25.29 -13.34
N ASN A 95 4.94 24.26 -13.91
CA ASN A 95 5.49 23.57 -15.06
C ASN A 95 4.64 23.92 -16.28
N HIS A 96 5.31 24.38 -17.34
CA HIS A 96 4.70 24.60 -18.65
C HIS A 96 5.09 23.46 -19.58
N SER A 97 4.17 23.12 -20.49
CA SER A 97 4.41 22.24 -21.64
C SER A 97 4.27 23.04 -22.94
#